data_AF-A0A397V9Q5-F1
#
_entry.id   AF-A0A397V9Q5-F1
#
_cell.length_a   1.000
_cell.length_b   1.000
_cell.length_c   1.000
_cell.angle_alpha   90.00
_cell.angle_beta   90.00
_cell.angle_gamma   90.00
#
_symmetry.space_group_name_H-M   'P 1'
#
loop_
_entity.id
_entity.type
_entity.pdbx_description
1 polymer ?
#
loop_
_entity_poly.entity_id
_entity_poly.type
_entity_poly.pdbx_seq_one_letter_code
_entity_poly.pdbx_strand_id
1 'polypeptide(L)'
;MCTMTIIQSVQSEDNSDIIIDNIFYVKVTFLSSGSALGFTTLNQNLPQGVPENVEQWIIKPLPCGGYMLSAYTSNATDVLFYGYIFNETSQYSIPWELSSPVHLNIAGVTTILPNNSMILALNETVDTWRLLIVDLPNLLNVSYVYSNPAIDSTYPSINNSMLDTSSLLYLSVTFRNSVELSSGKISIYQFDPVTGEQNLRQSTPASLCTIINNDMTVNVDVLPSTFSVPGASYYVMFDNNFVMNYAYKEPIIGLRDRIWTFSTAPKEDIFSASASGLLRLTVNVDCQPMENLK
;
A
#
# COMPACT_ATOMS: atom_id res chain seq x y z
N MET A 1 -1.00 11.93 3.96
CA MET A 1 -2.03 12.84 4.47
C MET A 1 -2.82 12.10 5.52
N CYS A 2 -2.75 12.52 6.78
CA CYS A 2 -3.51 11.90 7.87
C CYS A 2 -4.70 12.80 8.21
N THR A 3 -5.86 12.21 8.48
CA THR A 3 -7.09 12.91 8.88
C THR A 3 -7.36 12.64 10.35
N MET A 4 -7.44 13.69 11.15
CA MET A 4 -7.87 13.62 12.55
C MET A 4 -9.28 14.20 12.65
N THR A 5 -10.13 13.57 13.47
CA THR A 5 -11.50 14.04 13.72
C THR A 5 -11.58 14.57 15.14
N ILE A 6 -12.13 15.77 15.29
CA ILE A 6 -12.38 16.40 16.59
C ILE A 6 -13.90 16.53 16.76
N ILE A 7 -14.41 16.09 17.91
CA ILE A 7 -15.80 16.30 18.32
C ILE A 7 -15.80 17.53 19.24
N GLN A 8 -16.58 18.54 18.90
CA GLN A 8 -16.81 19.70 19.77
C GLN A 8 -18.29 19.79 20.08
N SER A 9 -18.64 19.76 21.36
CA SER A 9 -19.96 20.15 21.85
C SER A 9 -19.93 21.63 22.22
N VAL A 10 -20.96 22.37 21.84
CA VAL A 10 -21.12 23.79 22.21
C VAL A 10 -22.40 23.88 23.03
N GLN A 11 -22.26 24.11 24.33
CA GLN A 11 -23.41 24.43 25.16
C GLN A 11 -23.74 25.91 25.02
N SER A 12 -24.95 26.24 24.59
CA SER A 12 -25.47 27.60 24.66
C SER A 12 -26.07 27.83 26.05
N GLU A 13 -25.49 28.76 26.81
CA GLU A 13 -26.14 29.35 27.97
C GLU A 13 -27.16 30.40 27.47
N ASP A 14 -28.35 29.97 27.06
CA ASP A 14 -29.51 30.85 27.17
C ASP A 14 -30.82 30.08 27.28
N ASN A 15 -31.71 30.65 28.09
CA ASN A 15 -32.79 29.97 28.78
C ASN A 15 -34.01 29.67 27.87
N SER A 16 -34.63 28.52 28.13
CA SER A 16 -35.86 27.95 27.52
C SER A 16 -35.81 27.53 26.05
N ASP A 17 -35.74 26.21 25.87
CA ASP A 17 -35.87 25.40 24.65
C ASP A 17 -34.93 25.74 23.48
N ILE A 18 -33.85 24.95 23.39
CA ILE A 18 -33.38 24.19 22.22
C ILE A 18 -31.95 23.69 22.56
N ILE A 19 -31.76 22.38 22.78
CA ILE A 19 -30.43 21.77 22.77
C ILE A 19 -30.22 21.21 21.37
N ILE A 20 -29.50 21.95 20.52
CA ILE A 20 -28.86 21.35 19.35
C ILE A 20 -27.37 21.32 19.68
N ASP A 21 -26.91 20.18 20.21
CA ASP A 21 -25.51 19.79 20.09
C ASP A 21 -25.24 19.58 18.61
N ASN A 22 -24.86 20.65 17.90
CA ASN A 22 -24.40 20.47 16.53
C ASN A 22 -23.02 19.82 16.59
N ILE A 23 -22.99 18.51 16.36
CA ILE A 23 -21.75 17.76 16.16
C ILE A 23 -21.27 18.08 14.74
N PHE A 24 -20.15 18.79 14.63
CA PHE A 24 -19.49 19.02 13.36
C PHE A 24 -18.23 18.18 13.27
N TYR A 25 -18.02 17.55 12.10
CA TYR A 25 -16.80 16.81 11.83
C TYR A 25 -15.80 17.74 11.15
N VAL A 26 -14.58 17.80 11.65
CA VAL A 26 -13.51 18.59 11.02
C VAL A 26 -12.49 17.64 10.42
N LYS A 27 -12.20 17.81 9.13
CA LYS A 27 -11.03 17.23 8.48
C LYS A 27 -9.84 18.14 8.75
N VAL A 28 -8.85 17.61 9.46
CA VAL A 28 -7.55 18.25 9.63
C VAL A 28 -6.57 17.63 8.65
N THR A 29 -5.94 18.44 7.81
CA THR A 29 -4.84 18.02 6.95
C THR A 29 -3.54 18.48 7.59
N PHE A 30 -2.64 17.53 7.87
CA PHE A 30 -1.34 17.82 8.46
C PHE A 30 -0.22 16.99 7.84
N LEU A 31 0.99 17.53 7.93
CA LEU A 31 2.25 16.89 7.56
C LEU A 31 2.71 15.93 8.66
N SER A 32 3.54 14.95 8.35
CA SER A 32 4.18 14.05 9.32
C SER A 32 5.05 14.79 10.35
N SER A 33 5.49 16.02 10.03
CA SER A 33 6.11 16.94 10.98
C SER A 33 5.16 17.47 12.06
N GLY A 34 3.86 17.21 11.94
CA GLY A 34 2.81 17.76 12.81
C GLY A 34 2.27 19.12 12.36
N SER A 35 2.79 19.70 11.27
CA SER A 35 2.33 20.99 10.76
C SER A 35 0.96 20.87 10.11
N ALA A 36 -0.01 21.66 10.58
CA ALA A 36 -1.34 21.74 9.97
C ALA A 36 -1.29 22.53 8.66
N LEU A 37 -1.78 21.93 7.57
CA LEU A 37 -1.93 22.56 6.26
C LEU A 37 -3.31 23.21 6.09
N GLY A 38 -4.33 22.70 6.77
CA GLY A 38 -5.68 23.24 6.66
C GLY A 38 -6.70 22.48 7.48
N PHE A 39 -7.82 23.16 7.68
CA PHE A 39 -9.00 22.64 8.38
C PHE A 39 -10.20 22.80 7.45
N THR A 40 -10.93 21.72 7.23
CA THR A 40 -12.18 21.76 6.46
C THR A 40 -13.29 21.22 7.34
N THR A 41 -14.29 22.04 7.62
CA THR A 41 -15.53 21.58 8.24
C THR A 41 -16.25 20.68 7.25
N LEU A 42 -16.42 19.41 7.61
CA LEU A 42 -17.31 18.49 6.92
C LEU A 42 -18.72 18.83 7.41
N ASN A 43 -19.34 19.85 6.81
CA ASN A 43 -20.77 20.16 6.99
C ASN A 43 -21.57 19.07 6.27
N GLN A 44 -21.55 17.87 6.81
CA GLN A 44 -22.24 16.72 6.27
C GLN A 44 -23.46 16.45 7.15
N ASN A 45 -24.62 16.44 6.50
CA ASN A 45 -25.80 15.89 7.13
C ASN A 45 -25.48 14.43 7.44
N LEU A 46 -25.55 14.06 8.71
CA LEU A 46 -25.44 12.66 9.09
C LEU A 46 -26.46 11.86 8.25
N PRO A 47 -26.08 10.67 7.77
CA PRO A 47 -26.97 9.84 6.98
C PRO A 47 -28.32 9.67 7.67
N GLN A 48 -29.41 9.95 6.95
CA GLN A 48 -30.77 9.83 7.50
C GLN A 48 -31.13 8.36 7.70
N GLY A 49 -31.93 8.07 8.75
CA GLY A 49 -32.38 6.71 9.06
C GLY A 49 -31.44 5.90 9.96
N VAL A 50 -30.39 6.52 10.50
CA VAL A 50 -29.53 5.93 11.54
C VAL A 50 -30.17 6.21 12.92
N PRO A 51 -30.28 5.21 13.82
CA PRO A 51 -30.81 5.42 15.17
C PRO A 51 -30.02 6.46 15.97
N GLU A 52 -30.70 7.23 16.83
CA GLU A 52 -30.06 8.25 17.68
C GLU A 52 -29.10 7.66 18.72
N ASN A 53 -29.24 6.37 19.05
CA ASN A 53 -28.44 5.66 20.05
C ASN A 53 -27.20 4.94 19.48
N VAL A 54 -26.63 5.41 18.36
CA VAL A 54 -25.34 4.91 17.88
C VAL A 54 -24.23 5.15 18.89
N GLU A 55 -23.34 4.18 19.06
CA GLU A 55 -22.26 4.24 20.06
C GLU A 55 -21.30 5.40 19.79
N GLN A 56 -20.84 5.52 18.55
CA GLN A 56 -20.02 6.63 18.06
C GLN A 56 -19.89 6.54 16.53
N TRP A 57 -19.71 7.69 15.88
CA TRP A 57 -19.26 7.76 14.48
C TRP A 57 -17.74 7.65 14.38
N ILE A 58 -17.28 6.76 13.51
CA ILE A 58 -15.87 6.47 13.24
C ILE A 58 -15.59 6.83 11.78
N ILE A 59 -14.49 7.55 11.55
CA ILE A 59 -14.01 7.88 10.21
C ILE A 59 -12.74 7.07 9.92
N LYS A 60 -12.73 6.33 8.81
CA LYS A 60 -11.57 5.57 8.33
C LYS A 60 -11.19 6.02 6.92
N PRO A 61 -9.94 6.44 6.66
CA PRO A 61 -9.50 6.78 5.31
C PRO A 61 -9.50 5.54 4.41
N LEU A 62 -9.82 5.73 3.13
CA LEU A 62 -9.84 4.65 2.15
C LEU A 62 -8.54 4.62 1.34
N PRO A 63 -7.99 3.42 1.01
CA PRO A 63 -6.76 3.29 0.23
C PRO A 63 -6.83 3.95 -1.15
N CYS A 64 -7.97 3.85 -1.83
CA CYS A 64 -8.21 4.49 -3.13
C CYS A 64 -8.91 5.85 -3.03
N GLY A 65 -8.62 6.63 -1.98
CA GLY A 65 -9.12 7.99 -1.79
C GLY A 65 -10.48 8.07 -1.12
N GLY A 66 -10.77 9.22 -0.52
CA GLY A 66 -11.96 9.41 0.30
C GLY A 66 -11.87 8.75 1.68
N TYR A 67 -13.01 8.60 2.33
CA TYR A 67 -13.11 7.96 3.64
C TYR A 67 -14.47 7.25 3.81
N MET A 68 -14.49 6.29 4.72
CA MET A 68 -15.71 5.67 5.23
C MET A 68 -16.08 6.32 6.55
N LEU A 69 -17.32 6.78 6.66
CA LEU A 69 -17.98 7.17 7.89
C LEU A 69 -18.84 5.98 8.34
N SER A 70 -18.59 5.45 9.53
CA SER A 70 -19.29 4.28 10.04
C SER A 70 -19.75 4.43 11.47
N ALA A 71 -20.84 3.78 11.83
CA ALA A 71 -21.34 3.70 13.19
C ALA A 71 -21.85 2.29 13.50
N TYR A 72 -21.96 2.00 14.79
CA TYR A 72 -22.46 0.72 15.29
C TYR A 72 -23.61 0.96 16.25
N THR A 73 -24.59 0.06 16.22
CA THR A 73 -25.52 -0.15 17.32
C THR A 73 -25.38 -1.58 17.80
N SER A 74 -25.35 -1.78 19.11
CA SER A 74 -25.26 -3.10 19.71
C SER A 74 -26.51 -3.38 20.55
N ASN A 75 -27.03 -4.60 20.40
CA ASN A 75 -27.99 -5.21 21.32
C ASN A 75 -27.36 -6.51 21.86
N ALA A 76 -28.02 -7.18 22.81
CA ALA A 76 -27.46 -8.38 23.46
C ALA A 76 -27.10 -9.53 22.50
N THR A 77 -27.66 -9.57 21.29
CA THR A 77 -27.49 -10.66 20.32
C THR A 77 -26.89 -10.23 18.98
N ASP A 78 -26.92 -8.93 18.65
CA ASP A 78 -26.63 -8.44 17.30
C ASP A 78 -25.91 -7.10 17.33
N VAL A 79 -24.98 -6.93 16.39
CA VAL A 79 -24.31 -5.65 16.11
C VAL A 79 -24.71 -5.22 14.71
N LEU A 80 -25.34 -4.04 14.60
CA LEU A 80 -25.64 -3.44 13.30
C LEU A 80 -24.54 -2.47 12.91
N PHE A 81 -24.03 -2.63 11.70
CA PHE A 81 -23.04 -1.76 11.12
C PHE A 81 -23.67 -0.83 10.09
N TYR A 82 -23.42 0.46 10.23
CA TYR A 82 -23.79 1.49 9.27
C TYR A 82 -22.51 2.01 8.63
N GLY A 83 -22.42 1.99 7.30
CA GLY A 83 -21.21 2.39 6.56
C GLY A 83 -21.55 3.22 5.32
N TYR A 84 -20.93 4.40 5.25
CA TYR A 84 -21.14 5.38 4.19
C TYR A 84 -19.80 5.87 3.65
N ILE A 85 -19.65 5.96 2.33
CA ILE A 85 -18.39 6.34 1.68
C ILE A 85 -18.50 7.75 1.12
N PHE A 86 -17.43 8.54 1.26
CA PHE A 86 -17.36 9.92 0.77
C PHE A 86 -16.05 10.20 0.04
N ASN A 87 -16.09 10.99 -1.04
CA ASN A 87 -14.92 11.43 -1.82
C ASN A 87 -14.34 12.79 -1.37
N GLU A 88 -14.59 13.17 -0.11
CA GLU A 88 -14.14 14.42 0.54
C GLU A 88 -14.78 15.74 0.07
N THR A 89 -15.29 15.81 -1.16
CA THR A 89 -15.88 17.04 -1.72
C THR A 89 -17.41 17.01 -1.79
N SER A 90 -18.00 15.82 -1.90
CA SER A 90 -19.45 15.63 -1.96
C SER A 90 -20.10 15.72 -0.59
N GLN A 91 -21.30 16.30 -0.55
CA GLN A 91 -22.20 16.25 0.61
C GLN A 91 -22.94 14.91 0.72
N TYR A 92 -23.02 14.14 -0.38
CA TYR A 92 -23.73 12.88 -0.45
C TYR A 92 -22.79 11.69 -0.44
N SER A 93 -23.21 10.63 0.24
CA SER A 93 -22.49 9.36 0.27
C SER A 93 -22.51 8.68 -1.09
N ILE A 94 -21.41 8.04 -1.43
CA ILE A 94 -21.22 7.24 -2.63
C ILE A 94 -21.73 5.83 -2.33
N PRO A 95 -22.60 5.27 -3.21
CA PRO A 95 -23.01 3.88 -3.09
C PRO A 95 -21.81 2.93 -3.14
N TRP A 96 -21.89 1.87 -2.34
CA TRP A 96 -20.95 0.76 -2.34
C TRP A 96 -21.73 -0.55 -2.23
N GLU A 97 -21.04 -1.68 -2.25
CA GLU A 97 -21.64 -3.01 -2.45
C GLU A 97 -22.71 -3.37 -1.41
N LEU A 98 -22.61 -2.83 -0.19
CA LEU A 98 -23.52 -3.14 0.91
C LEU A 98 -24.51 -2.00 1.18
N SER A 99 -25.78 -2.37 1.37
CA SER A 99 -26.79 -1.49 1.94
C SER A 99 -26.67 -1.44 3.46
N SER A 100 -26.63 -0.25 4.04
CA SER A 100 -26.67 -0.08 5.50
C SER A 100 -28.12 -0.14 6.03
N PRO A 101 -28.36 -0.75 7.22
CA PRO A 101 -27.40 -1.45 8.07
C PRO A 101 -27.05 -2.88 7.61
N VAL A 102 -25.88 -3.34 8.02
CA VAL A 102 -25.41 -4.73 7.85
C VAL A 102 -25.39 -5.43 9.21
N HIS A 103 -25.95 -6.63 9.30
CA HIS A 103 -25.91 -7.45 10.50
C HIS A 103 -24.54 -8.13 10.65
N LEU A 104 -23.79 -7.75 11.68
CA LEU A 104 -22.53 -8.38 12.05
C LEU A 104 -22.74 -9.42 13.14
N ASN A 105 -21.69 -10.21 13.40
CA ASN A 105 -21.65 -11.04 14.60
C ASN A 105 -21.49 -10.19 15.88
N ILE A 106 -21.61 -10.83 17.05
CA ILE A 106 -21.48 -10.18 18.37
C ILE A 106 -20.14 -9.47 18.60
N ALA A 107 -19.09 -9.82 17.84
CA ALA A 107 -17.79 -9.18 17.94
C ALA A 107 -17.71 -7.88 17.13
N GLY A 108 -18.63 -7.65 16.19
CA GLY A 108 -18.73 -6.41 15.42
C GLY A 108 -17.49 -6.09 14.57
N VAL A 109 -16.67 -7.10 14.24
CA VAL A 109 -15.35 -6.88 13.66
C VAL A 109 -15.45 -6.46 12.20
N THR A 110 -14.90 -5.29 11.88
CA THR A 110 -14.69 -4.83 10.51
C THR A 110 -13.32 -4.21 10.31
N THR A 111 -12.73 -4.43 9.14
CA THR A 111 -11.43 -3.82 8.78
C THR A 111 -11.35 -3.50 7.29
N ILE A 112 -10.70 -2.38 6.97
CA ILE A 112 -10.38 -2.00 5.60
C ILE A 112 -8.99 -2.53 5.29
N LEU A 113 -8.88 -3.32 4.22
CA LEU A 113 -7.65 -3.94 3.80
C LEU A 113 -6.85 -3.00 2.90
N PRO A 114 -5.51 -3.18 2.86
CA PRO A 114 -4.64 -2.40 1.99
C PRO A 114 -5.06 -2.41 0.53
N ASN A 115 -5.60 -3.52 0.00
CA ASN A 115 -6.04 -3.71 -1.39
C ASN A 115 -7.38 -3.03 -1.75
N ASN A 116 -7.84 -2.06 -0.95
CA ASN A 116 -9.10 -1.35 -1.14
C ASN A 116 -10.34 -2.26 -1.08
N SER A 117 -10.29 -3.30 -0.26
CA SER A 117 -11.45 -4.12 0.12
C SER A 117 -11.76 -3.97 1.60
N MET A 118 -12.91 -4.44 2.05
CA MET A 118 -13.31 -4.45 3.44
C MET A 118 -13.74 -5.85 3.85
N ILE A 119 -13.30 -6.28 5.04
CA ILE A 119 -13.75 -7.52 5.67
C ILE A 119 -14.77 -7.19 6.74
N LEU A 120 -15.88 -7.94 6.75
CA LEU A 120 -16.92 -7.90 7.77
C LEU A 120 -17.15 -9.31 8.32
N ALA A 121 -17.24 -9.45 9.64
CA ALA A 121 -17.65 -10.69 10.28
C ALA A 121 -19.17 -10.74 10.43
N LEU A 122 -19.82 -11.65 9.71
CA LEU A 122 -21.28 -11.79 9.67
C LEU A 122 -21.72 -13.03 10.46
N ASN A 123 -22.89 -12.95 11.08
CA ASN A 123 -23.55 -14.11 11.65
C ASN A 123 -24.42 -14.80 10.59
N GLU A 124 -24.32 -16.12 10.49
CA GLU A 124 -25.25 -16.91 9.66
C GLU A 124 -26.32 -17.58 10.54
N THR A 125 -25.94 -18.02 11.73
CA THR A 125 -26.83 -18.57 12.77
C THR A 125 -26.32 -18.17 14.16
N VAL A 126 -26.90 -18.71 15.24
CA VAL A 126 -26.43 -18.46 16.62
C VAL A 126 -24.98 -18.97 16.84
N ASP A 127 -24.58 -20.05 16.16
CA ASP A 127 -23.30 -20.72 16.37
C ASP A 127 -22.36 -20.70 15.14
N THR A 128 -22.80 -20.10 14.03
CA THR A 128 -22.01 -20.05 12.79
C THR A 128 -21.83 -18.63 12.29
N TRP A 129 -20.60 -18.31 11.91
CA TRP A 129 -20.21 -17.01 11.37
C TRP A 129 -19.41 -17.20 10.09
N ARG A 130 -19.37 -16.15 9.26
CA ARG A 130 -18.53 -16.09 8.06
C ARG A 130 -17.81 -14.74 7.95
N LEU A 131 -16.74 -14.71 7.17
CA LEU A 131 -16.14 -13.46 6.71
C LEU A 131 -16.68 -13.13 5.34
N LEU A 132 -17.23 -11.93 5.20
CA LEU A 132 -17.54 -11.34 3.91
C LEU A 132 -16.42 -10.37 3.53
N ILE A 133 -15.93 -10.48 2.30
CA ILE A 133 -14.99 -9.53 1.71
C ILE A 133 -15.76 -8.80 0.61
N VAL A 134 -15.74 -7.46 0.66
CA VAL A 134 -16.39 -6.60 -0.34
C VAL A 134 -15.40 -5.59 -0.89
N ASP A 135 -15.53 -5.27 -2.17
CA ASP A 135 -14.66 -4.27 -2.80
C ASP A 135 -15.18 -2.86 -2.51
N LEU A 136 -14.25 -1.95 -2.20
CA LEU A 136 -14.59 -0.54 -1.99
C LEU A 136 -14.44 0.25 -3.29
N PRO A 137 -15.22 1.32 -3.49
CA PRO A 137 -15.09 2.19 -4.65
C PRO A 137 -13.67 2.73 -4.82
N ASN A 138 -13.21 2.80 -6.05
CA ASN A 138 -11.94 3.41 -6.41
C ASN A 138 -12.14 4.89 -6.75
N LEU A 139 -12.05 5.76 -5.76
CA LEU A 139 -12.39 7.17 -5.90
C LEU A 139 -11.28 7.99 -6.58
N LEU A 140 -10.06 7.46 -6.63
CA LEU A 140 -8.94 8.05 -7.36
C LEU A 140 -8.95 7.69 -8.86
N ASN A 141 -9.77 6.73 -9.30
CA ASN A 141 -9.75 6.18 -10.67
C ASN A 141 -8.36 5.68 -11.09
N VAL A 142 -7.67 5.01 -10.16
CA VAL A 142 -6.30 4.58 -10.37
C VAL A 142 -6.10 3.09 -10.22
N SER A 143 -5.21 2.50 -11.02
CA SER A 143 -4.78 1.12 -10.79
C SER A 143 -4.12 1.00 -9.40
N TYR A 144 -4.62 0.06 -8.60
CA TYR A 144 -4.14 -0.23 -7.24
C TYR A 144 -3.30 -1.52 -7.18
N VAL A 145 -2.78 -1.96 -8.33
CA VAL A 145 -2.06 -3.23 -8.51
C VAL A 145 -0.84 -3.36 -7.60
N TYR A 146 -0.18 -2.24 -7.25
CA TYR A 146 0.99 -2.24 -6.37
C TYR A 146 0.65 -2.14 -4.87
N SER A 147 -0.63 -2.21 -4.51
CA SER A 147 -1.12 -1.87 -3.17
C SER A 147 -0.63 -0.52 -2.63
N ASN A 148 -0.32 0.40 -3.54
CA ASN A 148 0.22 1.71 -3.26
C ASN A 148 -0.25 2.68 -4.36
N PRO A 149 -1.14 3.65 -4.04
CA PRO A 149 -1.73 4.52 -5.04
C PRO A 149 -0.76 5.60 -5.55
N ALA A 150 0.43 5.72 -4.96
CA ALA A 150 1.47 6.63 -5.47
C ALA A 150 2.23 6.05 -6.67
N ILE A 151 2.25 4.72 -6.81
CA ILE A 151 2.97 4.02 -7.87
C ILE A 151 2.09 3.94 -9.11
N ASP A 152 2.63 4.36 -10.25
CA ASP A 152 1.96 4.28 -11.54
C ASP A 152 2.34 3.00 -12.29
N SER A 153 3.64 2.74 -12.41
CA SER A 153 4.17 1.59 -13.14
C SER A 153 5.58 1.22 -12.70
N THR A 154 6.01 0.01 -13.03
CA THR A 154 7.37 -0.49 -12.78
C THR A 154 7.97 -1.10 -14.04
N TYR A 155 9.30 -1.10 -14.12
CA TYR A 155 10.07 -1.89 -15.07
C TYR A 155 11.07 -2.78 -14.33
N PRO A 156 11.05 -4.11 -14.53
CA PRO A 156 10.06 -4.88 -15.27
C PRO A 156 8.63 -4.68 -14.74
N SER A 157 7.65 -4.88 -15.61
CA SER A 157 6.25 -4.89 -15.18
C SER A 157 5.99 -6.03 -14.20
N ILE A 158 5.13 -5.80 -13.23
CA ILE A 158 4.61 -6.84 -12.34
C ILE A 158 4.06 -8.04 -13.14
N ASN A 159 4.28 -9.24 -12.60
CA ASN A 159 3.88 -10.53 -13.17
C ASN A 159 4.47 -10.85 -14.55
N ASN A 160 5.57 -10.20 -14.97
CA ASN A 160 6.29 -10.62 -16.16
C ASN A 160 6.92 -12.00 -15.92
N SER A 161 6.58 -13.01 -16.73
CA SER A 161 7.01 -14.40 -16.53
C SER A 161 8.19 -14.83 -17.41
N MET A 162 8.62 -14.00 -18.37
CA MET A 162 9.62 -14.34 -19.39
C MET A 162 10.61 -13.19 -19.57
N LEU A 163 11.10 -12.65 -18.45
CA LEU A 163 12.03 -11.54 -18.49
C LEU A 163 13.41 -12.02 -18.97
N ASP A 164 13.87 -11.49 -20.10
CA ASP A 164 15.25 -11.66 -20.55
C ASP A 164 16.17 -10.78 -19.70
N THR A 165 17.04 -11.43 -18.91
CA THR A 165 17.95 -10.76 -17.98
C THR A 165 19.34 -10.54 -18.55
N SER A 166 19.61 -10.99 -19.77
CA SER A 166 20.92 -10.84 -20.41
C SER A 166 21.36 -9.39 -20.58
N SER A 167 20.41 -8.45 -20.58
CA SER A 167 20.64 -7.01 -20.73
C SER A 167 19.96 -6.16 -19.65
N LEU A 168 19.41 -6.78 -18.60
CA LEU A 168 18.70 -6.04 -17.56
C LEU A 168 19.69 -5.40 -16.57
N LEU A 169 20.07 -4.17 -16.89
CA LEU A 169 21.02 -3.38 -16.11
C LEU A 169 20.35 -2.45 -15.09
N TYR A 170 19.01 -2.34 -15.12
CA TYR A 170 18.29 -1.45 -14.24
C TYR A 170 16.87 -1.95 -13.92
N LEU A 171 16.35 -1.47 -12.79
CA LEU A 171 14.93 -1.46 -12.45
C LEU A 171 14.43 -0.02 -12.42
N SER A 172 13.16 0.20 -12.71
CA SER A 172 12.55 1.51 -12.50
C SER A 172 11.18 1.45 -11.86
N VAL A 173 10.86 2.48 -11.08
CA VAL A 173 9.56 2.70 -10.45
C VAL A 173 9.10 4.10 -10.82
N THR A 174 7.99 4.19 -11.53
CA THR A 174 7.37 5.47 -11.92
C THR A 174 6.24 5.79 -10.94
N PHE A 175 6.31 6.98 -10.37
CA PHE A 175 5.32 7.53 -9.45
C PHE A 175 4.38 8.48 -10.20
N ARG A 176 3.16 8.64 -9.69
CA ARG A 176 2.16 9.55 -10.29
C ARG A 176 2.43 11.03 -10.05
N ASN A 177 3.22 11.33 -9.03
CA ASN A 177 3.61 12.67 -8.65
C ASN A 177 5.13 12.72 -8.56
N SER A 178 5.69 13.92 -8.70
CA SER A 178 7.13 14.16 -8.51
C SER A 178 7.58 13.72 -7.11
N VAL A 179 8.74 13.06 -7.07
CA VAL A 179 9.36 12.48 -5.89
C VAL A 179 10.80 12.93 -5.72
N GLU A 180 11.32 12.75 -4.52
CA GLU A 180 12.73 12.88 -4.20
C GLU A 180 13.24 11.65 -3.45
N LEU A 181 14.53 11.33 -3.61
CA LEU A 181 15.18 10.25 -2.88
C LEU A 181 15.23 10.58 -1.39
N SER A 182 15.07 9.56 -0.55
CA SER A 182 15.05 9.73 0.90
C SER A 182 15.98 8.72 1.58
N SER A 183 15.66 8.24 2.78
CA SER A 183 16.56 7.42 3.61
C SER A 183 16.36 5.91 3.46
N GLY A 184 15.29 5.47 2.80
CA GLY A 184 15.00 4.05 2.62
C GLY A 184 15.91 3.37 1.59
N LYS A 185 15.67 2.07 1.38
CA LYS A 185 16.38 1.25 0.38
C LYS A 185 15.40 0.40 -0.42
N ILE A 186 15.83 0.00 -1.60
CA ILE A 186 15.17 -1.00 -2.43
C ILE A 186 15.94 -2.31 -2.37
N SER A 187 15.24 -3.43 -2.29
CA SER A 187 15.82 -4.76 -2.13
C SER A 187 15.18 -5.74 -3.11
N ILE A 188 16.03 -6.56 -3.71
CA ILE A 188 15.67 -7.56 -4.72
C ILE A 188 15.94 -8.93 -4.11
N TYR A 189 14.92 -9.77 -4.11
CA TYR A 189 15.00 -11.13 -3.60
C TYR A 189 14.70 -12.12 -4.71
N GLN A 190 15.45 -13.21 -4.73
CA GLN A 190 15.03 -14.44 -5.39
C GLN A 190 14.17 -15.21 -4.39
N PHE A 191 13.09 -15.81 -4.85
CA PHE A 191 12.25 -16.64 -3.99
C PHE A 191 11.74 -17.88 -4.72
N ASP A 192 11.45 -18.91 -3.95
CA ASP A 192 10.72 -20.09 -4.42
C ASP A 192 9.22 -19.93 -4.06
N PRO A 193 8.31 -19.92 -5.05
CA PRO A 193 6.88 -19.78 -4.79
C PRO A 193 6.26 -21.00 -4.11
N VAL A 194 6.91 -22.18 -4.16
CA VAL A 194 6.43 -23.44 -3.57
C VAL A 194 6.91 -23.58 -2.12
N THR A 195 8.21 -23.42 -1.88
CA THR A 195 8.78 -23.62 -0.53
C THR A 195 8.71 -22.35 0.32
N GLY A 196 8.57 -21.18 -0.31
CA GLY A 196 8.58 -19.88 0.36
C GLY A 196 9.98 -19.36 0.71
N GLU A 197 11.03 -20.14 0.48
CA GLU A 197 12.42 -19.74 0.71
C GLU A 197 12.79 -18.49 -0.09
N GLN A 198 13.64 -17.64 0.49
CA GLN A 198 14.04 -16.38 -0.11
C GLN A 198 15.51 -16.06 0.13
N ASN A 199 16.14 -15.47 -0.87
CA ASN A 199 17.53 -15.06 -0.85
C ASN A 199 17.64 -13.62 -1.31
N LEU A 200 18.24 -12.76 -0.48
CA LEU A 200 18.55 -11.38 -0.87
C LEU A 200 19.63 -11.41 -1.97
N ARG A 201 19.33 -10.78 -3.11
CA ARG A 201 20.23 -10.71 -4.27
C ARG A 201 20.93 -9.36 -4.37
N GLN A 202 20.22 -8.30 -4.03
CA GLN A 202 20.76 -6.94 -4.04
C GLN A 202 19.96 -6.04 -3.09
N SER A 203 20.64 -5.11 -2.44
CA SER A 203 20.01 -4.04 -1.68
C SER A 203 20.71 -2.72 -2.00
N THR A 204 19.94 -1.73 -2.46
CA THR A 204 20.45 -0.43 -2.91
C THR A 204 19.81 0.67 -2.07
N PRO A 205 20.59 1.45 -1.31
CA PRO A 205 20.09 2.67 -0.66
C PRO A 205 19.54 3.66 -1.68
N ALA A 206 18.50 4.41 -1.32
CA ALA A 206 17.92 5.43 -2.19
C ALA A 206 18.97 6.45 -2.66
N SER A 207 19.96 6.79 -1.83
CA SER A 207 21.05 7.70 -2.16
C SER A 207 21.93 7.26 -3.34
N LEU A 208 21.89 5.98 -3.73
CA LEU A 208 22.60 5.45 -4.90
C LEU A 208 21.70 5.30 -6.14
N CYS A 209 20.41 5.64 -6.01
CA CYS A 209 19.47 5.62 -7.13
C CYS A 209 19.52 6.96 -7.86
N THR A 210 18.94 6.98 -9.06
CA THR A 210 18.79 8.21 -9.85
C THR A 210 17.32 8.49 -10.09
N ILE A 211 16.97 9.76 -10.24
CA ILE A 211 15.62 10.17 -10.63
C ILE A 211 15.67 10.72 -12.05
N ILE A 212 14.74 10.26 -12.89
CA ILE A 212 14.59 10.65 -14.29
C ILE A 212 13.13 10.99 -14.58
N ASN A 213 12.85 11.42 -15.81
CA ASN A 213 11.51 11.67 -16.33
C ASN A 213 10.72 12.70 -15.48
N ASN A 214 11.20 13.94 -15.45
CA ASN A 214 10.60 15.06 -14.70
C ASN A 214 10.33 14.73 -13.24
N ASP A 215 11.30 14.13 -12.59
CA ASP A 215 11.28 13.79 -11.17
C ASP A 215 10.23 12.74 -10.76
N MET A 216 9.72 11.94 -11.69
CA MET A 216 8.68 10.95 -11.40
C MET A 216 9.17 9.50 -11.39
N THR A 217 10.30 9.20 -12.03
CA THR A 217 10.78 7.81 -12.17
C THR A 217 12.09 7.63 -11.43
N VAL A 218 12.11 6.72 -10.46
CA VAL A 218 13.35 6.27 -9.81
C VAL A 218 13.95 5.14 -10.62
N ASN A 219 15.22 5.28 -11.00
CA ASN A 219 16.02 4.28 -11.66
C ASN A 219 17.06 3.70 -10.71
N VAL A 220 17.20 2.38 -10.73
CA VAL A 220 18.04 1.61 -9.82
C VAL A 220 18.93 0.70 -10.64
N ASP A 221 20.23 0.89 -10.54
CA ASP A 221 21.18 0.03 -11.24
C ASP A 221 21.19 -1.37 -10.65
N VAL A 222 21.23 -2.37 -11.52
CA VAL A 222 21.19 -3.78 -11.19
C VAL A 222 22.55 -4.40 -11.47
N LEU A 223 23.09 -5.13 -10.49
CA LEU A 223 24.31 -5.89 -10.67
C LEU A 223 24.08 -7.07 -11.63
N PRO A 224 25.02 -7.40 -12.53
CA PRO A 224 24.88 -8.53 -13.45
C PRO A 224 24.58 -9.88 -12.76
N SER A 225 25.00 -10.03 -11.50
CA SER A 225 24.77 -11.24 -10.69
C SER A 225 23.36 -11.33 -10.07
N THR A 226 22.61 -10.23 -10.03
CA THR A 226 21.33 -10.16 -9.29
C THR A 226 20.33 -11.17 -9.81
N PHE A 227 20.15 -11.23 -11.14
CA PHE A 227 19.24 -12.14 -11.82
C PHE A 227 19.94 -13.32 -12.50
N SER A 228 20.97 -13.87 -11.87
CA SER A 228 21.82 -14.91 -12.47
C SER A 228 21.22 -16.32 -12.50
N VAL A 229 20.05 -16.56 -11.90
CA VAL A 229 19.36 -17.86 -11.97
C VAL A 229 18.26 -17.80 -13.05
N PRO A 230 18.42 -18.55 -14.16
CA PRO A 230 17.40 -18.66 -15.20
C PRO A 230 16.15 -19.40 -14.70
N GLY A 231 14.96 -19.02 -15.18
CA GLY A 231 13.69 -19.62 -14.78
C GLY A 231 13.27 -19.35 -13.33
N ALA A 232 14.02 -18.54 -12.58
CA ALA A 232 13.73 -18.28 -11.17
C ALA A 232 12.74 -17.13 -11.00
N SER A 233 12.04 -17.13 -9.86
CA SER A 233 11.13 -16.06 -9.46
C SER A 233 11.84 -15.04 -8.58
N TYR A 234 11.55 -13.77 -8.81
CA TYR A 234 12.11 -12.65 -8.08
C TYR A 234 10.99 -11.71 -7.63
N TYR A 235 11.22 -11.03 -6.50
CA TYR A 235 10.38 -9.93 -6.09
C TYR A 235 11.23 -8.75 -5.65
N VAL A 236 10.65 -7.57 -5.77
CA VAL A 236 11.28 -6.31 -5.39
C VAL A 236 10.41 -5.64 -4.35
N MET A 237 11.04 -5.17 -3.29
CA MET A 237 10.40 -4.39 -2.23
C MET A 237 11.25 -3.18 -1.91
N PHE A 238 10.64 -2.12 -1.40
CA PHE A 238 11.38 -0.98 -0.91
C PHE A 238 10.74 -0.42 0.35
N ASP A 239 11.58 0.09 1.24
CA ASP A 239 11.18 0.54 2.57
C ASP A 239 10.19 1.71 2.47
N ASN A 240 9.39 1.89 3.52
CA ASN A 240 8.74 3.18 3.76
C ASN A 240 9.82 4.26 3.77
N ASN A 241 9.50 5.44 3.22
CA ASN A 241 10.47 6.53 3.10
C ASN A 241 11.68 6.21 2.19
N PHE A 242 11.54 5.28 1.23
CA PHE A 242 12.48 5.14 0.12
C PHE A 242 12.52 6.41 -0.75
N VAL A 243 11.33 6.96 -1.00
CA VAL A 243 11.14 8.28 -1.61
C VAL A 243 10.16 9.11 -0.80
N MET A 244 10.21 10.42 -1.00
CA MET A 244 9.24 11.37 -0.48
C MET A 244 8.53 12.07 -1.63
N ASN A 245 7.31 12.55 -1.37
CA ASN A 245 6.63 13.45 -2.29
C ASN A 245 7.38 14.79 -2.32
N TYR A 246 7.74 15.25 -3.52
CA TYR A 246 8.57 16.45 -3.66
C TYR A 246 7.90 17.73 -3.13
N ALA A 247 6.60 17.88 -3.35
CA ALA A 247 5.85 19.09 -2.99
C ALA A 247 5.59 19.19 -1.48
N TYR A 248 5.24 18.08 -0.84
CA TYR A 248 4.85 18.05 0.57
C TYR A 248 5.98 17.63 1.51
N LYS A 249 7.11 17.13 0.98
CA LYS A 249 8.21 16.56 1.77
C LYS A 249 7.74 15.44 2.69
N GLU A 250 6.80 14.63 2.20
CA GLU A 250 6.18 13.54 2.94
C GLU A 250 6.71 12.18 2.50
N PRO A 251 7.11 11.31 3.44
CA PRO A 251 7.43 9.91 3.16
C PRO A 251 6.33 9.20 2.39
N ILE A 252 6.70 8.58 1.27
CA ILE A 252 5.80 7.68 0.54
C ILE A 252 5.93 6.29 1.16
N ILE A 253 4.78 5.63 1.33
CA ILE A 253 4.73 4.25 1.79
C ILE A 253 5.52 3.38 0.81
N GLY A 254 6.24 2.39 1.33
CA GLY A 254 7.05 1.49 0.55
C GLY A 254 6.23 0.55 -0.33
N LEU A 255 6.91 -0.41 -0.91
CA LEU A 255 6.31 -1.54 -1.60
C LEU A 255 6.61 -2.81 -0.80
N ARG A 256 5.56 -3.55 -0.44
CA ARG A 256 5.69 -4.76 0.38
C ARG A 256 6.23 -5.94 -0.43
N ASP A 257 6.65 -6.96 0.30
CA ASP A 257 7.14 -8.21 -0.27
C ASP A 257 6.08 -8.86 -1.17
N ARG A 258 6.56 -9.54 -2.22
CA ARG A 258 5.74 -10.35 -3.14
C ARG A 258 4.59 -9.61 -3.85
N ILE A 259 4.57 -8.27 -3.84
CA ILE A 259 3.69 -7.49 -4.70
C ILE A 259 4.32 -7.39 -6.09
N TRP A 260 5.46 -6.71 -6.21
CA TRP A 260 6.16 -6.62 -7.49
C TRP A 260 7.02 -7.86 -7.70
N THR A 261 6.43 -8.84 -8.38
CA THR A 261 7.04 -10.13 -8.72
C THR A 261 7.25 -10.26 -10.23
N PHE A 262 8.25 -11.01 -10.63
CA PHE A 262 8.49 -11.42 -12.02
C PHE A 262 9.43 -12.64 -12.06
N SER A 263 9.47 -13.34 -13.18
CA SER A 263 10.31 -14.51 -13.40
C SER A 263 11.20 -14.31 -14.62
N THR A 264 12.41 -14.86 -14.52
CA THR A 264 13.40 -14.80 -15.60
C THR A 264 13.10 -15.89 -16.63
N ALA A 265 13.43 -15.63 -17.88
CA ALA A 265 13.30 -16.63 -18.92
C ALA A 265 14.15 -17.87 -18.58
N PRO A 266 13.66 -19.09 -18.83
CA PRO A 266 14.51 -20.27 -18.77
C PRO A 266 15.59 -20.15 -19.84
N LYS A 267 16.81 -20.54 -19.49
CA LYS A 267 17.91 -20.59 -20.44
C LYS A 267 18.22 -22.05 -20.73
N GLU A 268 18.16 -22.44 -22.01
CA GLU A 268 18.74 -23.70 -22.43
C GLU A 268 20.26 -23.51 -22.53
N ASP A 269 20.98 -23.94 -21.51
CA ASP A 269 22.43 -24.06 -21.61
C ASP A 269 22.73 -25.32 -22.45
N ILE A 270 23.28 -25.12 -23.64
CA ILE A 270 23.92 -26.20 -24.41
C ILE A 270 25.16 -26.59 -23.61
N PHE A 271 25.04 -27.65 -22.79
CA PHE A 271 26.14 -28.12 -21.98
C PHE A 271 27.32 -28.52 -22.89
N SER A 272 28.43 -27.79 -22.77
CA SER A 272 29.73 -28.29 -23.21
C SER A 272 30.17 -29.43 -22.28
N ALA A 273 31.04 -30.31 -22.78
CA ALA A 273 31.59 -31.42 -22.00
C ALA A 273 32.17 -30.91 -20.67
N SER A 274 32.06 -31.75 -19.62
CA SER A 274 32.51 -31.41 -18.27
C SER A 274 33.94 -30.89 -18.25
N ALA A 275 34.14 -29.68 -17.71
CA ALA A 275 35.45 -29.11 -17.43
C ALA A 275 35.65 -29.06 -15.91
N SER A 276 36.86 -29.40 -15.44
CA SER A 276 37.26 -29.30 -14.04
C SER A 276 38.41 -28.32 -13.90
N GLY A 277 38.33 -27.42 -12.92
CA GLY A 277 39.38 -26.44 -12.63
C GLY A 277 39.66 -26.37 -11.13
N LEU A 278 40.92 -26.16 -10.77
CA LEU A 278 41.35 -25.97 -9.38
C LEU A 278 41.53 -24.47 -9.11
N LEU A 279 40.71 -23.90 -8.23
CA LEU A 279 40.89 -22.53 -7.77
C LEU A 279 41.68 -22.51 -6.46
N ARG A 280 42.85 -21.87 -6.43
CA ARG A 280 43.64 -21.65 -5.22
C ARG A 280 43.67 -20.16 -4.90
N LEU A 281 42.98 -19.75 -3.83
CA LEU A 281 43.12 -18.41 -3.28
C LEU A 281 44.52 -18.30 -2.64
N THR A 282 45.35 -17.40 -3.17
CA THR A 282 46.64 -17.07 -2.57
C THR A 282 46.55 -15.69 -1.94
N VAL A 283 46.94 -15.59 -0.68
CA VAL A 283 47.10 -14.30 0.00
C VAL A 283 48.50 -13.81 -0.38
N ASN A 284 48.66 -13.26 -1.58
CA ASN A 284 49.85 -12.51 -1.93
C ASN A 284 49.48 -11.31 -2.79
N VAL A 285 49.90 -10.14 -2.30
CA VAL A 285 49.83 -8.86 -2.96
C VAL A 285 50.86 -8.90 -4.09
N ASP A 286 50.46 -9.36 -5.28
CA ASP A 286 51.07 -9.01 -6.55
C ASP A 286 50.18 -9.55 -7.69
N CYS A 287 49.52 -8.64 -8.41
CA CYS A 287 48.72 -8.98 -9.58
C CYS A 287 49.64 -9.37 -10.75
N GLN A 288 49.59 -10.63 -11.18
CA GLN A 288 49.97 -11.00 -12.54
C GLN A 288 48.75 -11.51 -13.33
N PRO A 289 48.65 -11.18 -14.62
CA PRO A 289 47.51 -11.58 -15.44
C PRO A 289 47.57 -13.07 -15.76
N MET A 290 46.40 -13.72 -15.77
CA MET A 290 46.28 -15.10 -16.23
C MET A 290 46.54 -15.16 -17.75
N GLU A 291 47.62 -15.83 -18.15
CA GLU A 291 47.82 -16.23 -19.55
C GLU A 291 46.92 -17.42 -19.89
N ASN A 292 46.33 -17.34 -21.09
CA ASN A 292 45.36 -18.27 -21.64
C ASN A 292 45.86 -19.72 -21.65
N LEU A 293 45.10 -20.63 -21.05
CA LEU A 293 45.22 -22.07 -21.31
C LEU A 293 44.40 -22.41 -22.56
N LYS A 294 45.10 -22.96 -23.56
CA LYS A 294 44.54 -23.55 -24.78
C LYS A 294 43.83 -24.87 -24.48
#